data_AF-A0AA90T9K8-F1
#
_entry.id   AF-A0AA90T9K8-F1
#
_cell.length_a   1.000
_cell.length_b   1.000
_cell.length_c   1.000
_cell.angle_alpha   90.00
_cell.angle_beta   90.00
_cell.angle_gamma   90.00
#
_symmetry.space_group_name_H-M   'P 1'
#
loop_
_entity.id
_entity.type
_entity.pdbx_description
1 polymer ?
#
loop_
_entity_poly.entity_id
_entity_poly.type
_entity_poly.pdbx_seq_one_letter_code
_entity_poly.pdbx_strand_id
1 'polypeptide(L)'
;MSAATNAVPAEDIRPIHHPFSWVPNAKTDDVNAHFAALTFDVCNGVQTYLELVQSTDMALQANSLGSDVDPLLSRVDREQLLLLATAAVQMLGKQAFERADDLDNQARKATAMKKGAAR
;
A
#
# COMPACT_ATOMS: atom_id res chain seq x y z
N MET A 1 -19.87 -10.67 -55.16
CA MET A 1 -19.68 -11.57 -54.01
C MET A 1 -18.82 -10.83 -53.00
N SER A 2 -19.43 -10.25 -51.96
CA SER A 2 -18.73 -9.52 -50.91
C SER A 2 -18.71 -10.39 -49.66
N ALA A 3 -17.53 -10.80 -49.21
CA ALA A 3 -17.37 -11.58 -47.99
C ALA A 3 -17.51 -10.65 -46.79
N ALA A 4 -18.60 -10.78 -46.05
CA ALA A 4 -18.74 -10.18 -44.74
C ALA A 4 -17.76 -10.89 -43.78
N THR A 5 -16.67 -10.22 -43.43
CA THR A 5 -15.76 -10.67 -42.37
C THR A 5 -16.48 -10.58 -41.03
N ASN A 6 -16.66 -11.72 -40.37
CA ASN A 6 -17.13 -11.80 -38.98
C ASN A 6 -16.15 -11.05 -38.07
N ALA A 7 -16.50 -9.85 -37.63
CA ALA A 7 -15.79 -9.18 -36.56
C ALA A 7 -16.04 -9.97 -35.26
N VAL A 8 -14.98 -10.54 -34.70
CA VAL A 8 -14.96 -11.11 -33.34
C VAL A 8 -15.33 -9.97 -32.37
N PRO A 9 -16.25 -10.16 -31.41
CA PRO A 9 -16.57 -9.10 -30.47
C PRO A 9 -15.30 -8.78 -29.67
N ALA A 10 -14.97 -7.49 -29.61
CA ALA A 10 -13.90 -6.99 -28.75
C ALA A 10 -14.14 -7.53 -27.33
N GLU A 11 -13.17 -8.29 -26.80
CA GLU A 11 -13.17 -8.68 -25.41
C GLU A 11 -13.45 -7.45 -24.56
N ASP A 12 -14.33 -7.60 -23.58
CA ASP A 12 -14.66 -6.60 -22.59
C ASP A 12 -13.39 -6.31 -21.77
N ILE A 13 -12.51 -5.43 -22.27
CA ILE A 13 -11.27 -5.01 -21.61
C ILE A 13 -11.69 -4.18 -20.39
N ARG A 14 -12.05 -4.88 -19.32
CA ARG A 14 -12.22 -4.26 -18.01
C ARG A 14 -10.83 -3.97 -17.47
N PRO A 15 -10.55 -2.74 -17.04
CA PRO A 15 -9.30 -2.43 -16.37
C PRO A 15 -9.12 -3.40 -15.19
N ILE A 16 -8.09 -4.23 -15.24
CA ILE A 16 -7.71 -5.03 -14.08
C ILE A 16 -7.05 -4.05 -13.12
N HIS A 17 -7.75 -3.73 -12.03
CA HIS A 17 -7.18 -2.92 -10.97
C HIS A 17 -6.06 -3.70 -10.31
N HIS A 18 -4.83 -3.25 -10.55
CA HIS A 18 -3.64 -3.71 -9.84
C HIS A 18 -3.31 -2.72 -8.72
N PRO A 19 -2.86 -3.19 -7.54
CA PRO A 19 -2.24 -2.33 -6.55
C PRO A 19 -1.07 -1.54 -7.16
N PHE A 20 -0.78 -0.37 -6.61
CA PHE A 20 0.25 0.54 -7.16
C PHE A 20 1.64 -0.11 -7.19
N SER A 21 1.94 -0.98 -6.23
CA SER A 21 3.17 -1.79 -6.14
C SER A 21 2.98 -3.24 -6.58
N TRP A 22 2.29 -3.47 -7.70
CA TRP A 22 2.19 -4.81 -8.26
C TRP A 22 3.57 -5.44 -8.50
N VAL A 23 3.83 -6.63 -7.94
CA VAL A 23 5.05 -7.41 -8.17
C VAL A 23 4.84 -8.31 -9.38
N PRO A 24 5.45 -8.02 -10.55
CA PRO A 24 5.31 -8.88 -11.72
C PRO A 24 5.98 -10.23 -11.45
N ASN A 25 5.30 -11.33 -11.81
CA ASN A 25 5.80 -12.70 -11.67
C ASN A 25 5.91 -13.27 -10.25
N ALA A 26 5.38 -12.60 -9.23
CA ALA A 26 5.02 -13.30 -8.00
C ALA A 26 3.97 -14.34 -8.38
N LYS A 27 4.21 -15.63 -8.10
CA LYS A 27 3.11 -16.61 -8.11
C LYS A 27 2.01 -16.04 -7.21
N THR A 28 0.75 -16.25 -7.54
CA THR A 28 -0.41 -15.80 -6.75
C THR A 28 -0.35 -16.16 -5.25
N ASP A 29 0.54 -17.08 -4.89
CA ASP A 29 0.74 -17.58 -3.53
C ASP A 29 2.01 -17.01 -2.83
N ASP A 30 2.76 -16.09 -3.44
CA ASP A 30 3.92 -15.47 -2.77
C ASP A 30 3.47 -14.37 -1.81
N VAL A 31 2.97 -14.82 -0.65
CA VAL A 31 2.49 -13.97 0.45
C VAL A 31 3.54 -12.94 0.88
N ASN A 32 4.84 -13.26 0.79
CA ASN A 32 5.90 -12.33 1.18
C ASN A 32 6.07 -11.20 0.17
N ALA A 33 6.06 -11.51 -1.12
CA ALA A 33 6.12 -10.51 -2.17
C ALA A 33 4.91 -9.56 -2.10
N HIS A 34 3.71 -10.10 -1.88
CA HIS A 34 2.50 -9.29 -1.71
C HIS A 34 2.54 -8.40 -0.46
N PHE A 35 3.03 -8.92 0.66
CA PHE A 35 3.19 -8.13 1.88
C PHE A 35 4.23 -7.01 1.72
N ALA A 36 5.35 -7.28 1.06
CA ALA A 36 6.39 -6.28 0.78
C ALA A 36 5.87 -5.15 -0.11
N ALA A 37 5.13 -5.50 -1.17
CA ALA A 37 4.44 -4.55 -2.03
C ALA A 37 3.48 -3.65 -1.23
N LEU A 38 2.56 -4.26 -0.48
CA LEU A 38 1.62 -3.50 0.35
C LEU A 38 2.32 -2.57 1.34
N THR A 39 3.40 -3.04 1.97
CA THR A 39 4.22 -2.21 2.86
C THR A 39 4.77 -1.00 2.14
N PHE A 40 5.31 -1.19 0.93
CA PHE A 40 5.84 -0.11 0.10
C PHE A 40 4.76 0.91 -0.28
N ASP A 41 3.59 0.45 -0.72
CA ASP A 41 2.46 1.34 -1.05
C ASP A 41 1.99 2.17 0.14
N VAL A 42 1.84 1.54 1.31
CA VAL A 42 1.42 2.25 2.53
C VAL A 42 2.48 3.28 2.94
N CYS A 43 3.76 2.91 2.93
CA CYS A 43 4.84 3.82 3.28
C CYS A 43 4.92 5.03 2.33
N ASN A 44 4.82 4.81 1.02
CA ASN A 44 4.84 5.90 0.04
C ASN A 44 3.60 6.81 0.15
N GLY A 45 2.42 6.22 0.38
CA GLY A 45 1.19 6.97 0.59
C GLY A 45 1.28 7.84 1.84
N VAL A 46 1.73 7.27 2.96
CA VAL A 46 1.93 8.01 4.22
C VAL A 46 2.97 9.12 4.06
N GLN A 47 4.10 8.84 3.39
CA GLN A 47 5.10 9.87 3.10
C GLN A 47 4.48 11.04 2.32
N THR A 48 3.75 10.75 1.25
CA THR A 48 3.07 11.77 0.43
C THR A 48 2.10 12.60 1.28
N TYR A 49 1.33 11.97 2.17
CA TYR A 49 0.42 12.69 3.06
C TYR A 49 1.17 13.62 4.02
N LEU A 50 2.28 13.16 4.60
CA LEU A 50 3.10 13.98 5.49
C LEU A 50 3.72 15.18 4.75
N GLU A 51 4.17 14.99 3.51
CA GLU A 51 4.69 16.08 2.68
C GLU A 51 3.63 17.14 2.38
N LEU A 52 2.39 16.73 2.04
CA LEU A 52 1.28 17.65 1.80
C LEU A 52 0.86 18.42 3.06
N VAL A 53 0.81 17.73 4.21
CA VAL A 53 0.51 18.33 5.51
C VAL A 53 1.59 19.35 5.87
N GLN A 54 2.87 18.96 5.78
CA GLN A 54 3.99 19.84 6.09
C GLN A 54 4.03 21.07 5.18
N SER A 55 3.83 20.89 3.88
CA SER A 55 3.77 22.03 2.93
C SER A 55 2.64 23.00 3.28
N THR A 56 1.49 22.47 3.71
CA THR A 56 0.35 23.30 4.16
C THR A 56 0.70 24.06 5.44
N ASP A 57 1.32 23.39 6.41
CA ASP A 57 1.73 24.01 7.67
C ASP A 57 2.75 25.13 7.45
N MET A 58 3.68 24.94 6.53
CA MET A 58 4.65 25.97 6.13
C MET A 58 3.97 27.18 5.48
N ALA A 59 2.98 26.97 4.59
CA ALA A 59 2.21 28.06 3.98
C ALA A 59 1.44 28.87 5.04
N LEU A 60 0.76 28.18 5.96
CA LEU A 60 0.04 28.82 7.07
C LEU A 60 0.99 29.62 7.98
N GLN A 61 2.18 29.08 8.26
CA GLN A 61 3.20 29.79 9.04
C GLN A 61 3.70 31.03 8.30
N ALA A 62 4.00 30.92 7.00
CA ALA A 62 4.43 32.05 6.18
C ALA A 62 3.38 33.17 6.16
N ASN A 63 2.10 32.82 6.06
CA ASN A 63 1.00 33.80 6.09
C ASN A 63 0.88 34.51 7.43
N SER A 64 1.15 33.81 8.55
CA SER A 64 1.19 34.46 9.87
C SER A 64 2.32 35.47 10.03
N LEU A 65 3.35 35.39 9.16
CA LEU A 65 4.45 36.34 9.07
C LEU A 65 4.24 37.41 7.97
N GLY A 66 3.06 37.46 7.34
CA GLY A 66 2.71 38.45 6.34
C GLY A 66 3.02 38.06 4.89
N SER A 67 3.30 36.77 4.63
CA SER A 67 3.30 36.24 3.26
C SER A 67 1.87 36.03 2.73
N ASP A 68 1.75 35.82 1.42
CA ASP A 68 0.48 35.51 0.76
C ASP A 68 0.65 34.23 -0.07
N VAL A 69 0.70 33.10 0.64
CA VAL A 69 0.87 31.76 0.08
C VAL A 69 -0.41 30.96 0.31
N ASP A 70 -1.03 30.49 -0.75
CA ASP A 70 -2.21 29.65 -0.61
C ASP A 70 -1.84 28.26 -0.05
N PRO A 71 -2.45 27.81 1.06
CA PRO A 71 -2.25 26.46 1.57
C PRO A 71 -2.85 25.43 0.61
N LEU A 72 -2.13 24.32 0.41
CA LEU A 72 -2.55 23.24 -0.49
C LEU A 72 -3.79 22.48 0.01
N LEU A 73 -3.91 22.33 1.33
CA LEU A 73 -4.99 21.60 1.97
C LEU A 73 -5.85 22.53 2.80
N SER A 74 -7.16 22.29 2.80
CA SER A 74 -8.02 22.86 3.83
C SER A 74 -7.69 22.25 5.20
N ARG A 75 -8.12 22.92 6.28
CA ARG A 75 -7.99 22.36 7.63
C ARG A 75 -8.64 20.97 7.75
N VAL A 76 -9.81 20.79 7.12
CA VAL A 76 -10.56 19.53 7.19
C VAL A 76 -9.82 18.43 6.43
N ASP A 77 -9.32 18.72 5.23
CA ASP A 77 -8.56 17.74 4.43
C ASP A 77 -7.29 17.30 5.17
N ARG A 78 -6.61 18.24 5.84
CA ARG A 78 -5.41 17.95 6.64
C ARG A 78 -5.72 16.97 7.77
N GLU A 79 -6.79 17.21 8.53
CA GLU A 79 -7.23 16.31 9.61
C GLU A 79 -7.63 14.93 9.07
N GLN A 80 -8.37 14.87 7.95
CA GLN A 80 -8.78 13.62 7.32
C GLN A 80 -7.59 12.80 6.78
N LEU A 81 -6.62 13.45 6.14
CA LEU A 81 -5.40 12.79 5.65
C LEU A 81 -4.56 12.23 6.79
N LEU A 82 -4.44 12.95 7.90
CA LEU A 82 -3.74 12.43 9.09
C LEU A 82 -4.45 11.22 9.71
N LEU A 83 -5.79 11.24 9.76
CA LEU A 83 -6.57 10.08 10.20
C LEU A 83 -6.39 8.88 9.26
N LEU A 84 -6.43 9.10 7.95
CA LEU A 84 -6.20 8.06 6.95
C LEU A 84 -4.79 7.47 7.06
N ALA A 85 -3.76 8.31 7.19
CA ALA A 85 -2.38 7.88 7.40
C ALA A 85 -2.25 7.03 8.67
N THR A 86 -2.85 7.47 9.77
CA THR A 86 -2.86 6.75 11.04
C THR A 86 -3.51 5.38 10.89
N ALA A 87 -4.69 5.31 10.27
CA ALA A 87 -5.41 4.07 10.04
C ALA A 87 -4.62 3.11 9.13
N ALA A 88 -3.98 3.63 8.07
CA ALA A 88 -3.16 2.83 7.15
C ALA A 88 -1.93 2.22 7.86
N VAL A 89 -1.23 3.00 8.68
CA VAL A 89 -0.08 2.52 9.46
C VAL A 89 -0.52 1.50 10.52
N GLN A 90 -1.66 1.70 11.18
CA GLN A 90 -2.20 0.73 12.13
C GLN A 90 -2.56 -0.59 11.47
N MET A 91 -3.20 -0.54 10.30
CA MET A 91 -3.48 -1.72 9.48
C MET A 91 -2.19 -2.46 9.12
N LEU A 92 -1.19 -1.75 8.63
CA LEU A 92 0.11 -2.34 8.28
C LEU A 92 0.80 -2.96 9.50
N GLY A 93 0.80 -2.27 10.64
CA GLY A 93 1.38 -2.77 11.88
C GLY A 93 0.71 -4.06 12.38
N LYS A 94 -0.62 -4.15 12.28
CA LYS A 94 -1.36 -5.37 12.61
C LYS A 94 -0.97 -6.53 11.68
N GLN A 95 -0.94 -6.30 10.38
CA GLN A 95 -0.55 -7.34 9.42
C GLN A 95 0.91 -7.78 9.59
N ALA A 96 1.82 -6.85 9.89
CA ALA A 96 3.22 -7.15 10.19
C ALA A 96 3.35 -8.04 11.42
N PHE A 97 2.57 -7.75 12.48
CA PHE A 97 2.54 -8.57 13.69
C PHE A 97 2.04 -9.99 13.40
N GLU A 98 0.91 -10.13 12.69
CA GLU A 98 0.37 -11.44 12.29
C GLU A 98 1.39 -12.23 11.46
N ARG A 99 2.08 -11.56 10.53
CA ARG A 99 3.11 -12.20 9.71
C ARG A 99 4.34 -12.65 10.52
N ALA A 100 4.76 -11.86 11.51
CA ALA A 100 5.85 -12.22 12.40
C ALA A 100 5.50 -13.46 13.24
N ASP A 101 4.28 -13.54 13.78
CA ASP A 101 3.81 -14.71 14.53
C ASP A 101 3.77 -15.97 13.67
N ASP A 102 3.31 -15.86 12.42
CA ASP A 102 3.35 -16.97 11.46
C ASP A 102 4.76 -17.49 11.21
N LEU A 103 5.72 -16.59 11.02
CA LEU A 103 7.13 -16.94 10.79
C LEU A 103 7.74 -17.62 12.02
N ASP A 104 7.45 -17.12 13.21
CA ASP A 104 7.87 -17.73 14.48
C ASP A 104 7.27 -19.14 14.66
N ASN A 105 5.99 -19.30 14.35
CA ASN A 105 5.31 -20.59 14.40
C ASN A 105 5.91 -21.60 13.41
N GLN A 106 6.26 -21.16 12.19
CA GLN A 106 6.96 -21.99 11.21
C GLN A 106 8.36 -22.39 11.68
N ALA A 107 9.12 -21.46 12.26
CA ALA A 107 10.45 -21.73 12.81
C ALA A 107 10.41 -22.76 13.97
N ARG A 108 9.40 -22.65 14.85
CA ARG A 108 9.15 -23.62 15.93
C ARG A 108 8.85 -25.01 15.39
N LYS A 109 7.95 -25.12 14.39
CA LYS A 109 7.62 -26.39 13.73
C LYS A 109 8.83 -27.03 13.05
N ALA A 110 9.60 -26.24 12.30
CA ALA A 110 10.81 -26.72 11.63
C ALA A 110 11.86 -27.26 12.62
N THR A 111 12.02 -26.59 13.76
CA THR A 111 12.93 -27.03 14.84
C THR A 111 12.45 -28.33 15.48
N ALA A 112 11.14 -28.48 15.70
CA ALA A 112 10.56 -29.71 16.25
C ALA A 112 10.73 -30.91 15.30
N MET A 113 10.52 -30.71 13.99
CA MET A 113 10.74 -31.76 12.98
C MET A 113 12.21 -32.21 12.93
N LYS A 114 13.16 -31.27 12.98
CA LYS A 114 14.59 -31.60 13.02
C LYS A 114 14.98 -32.40 14.27
N LYS A 115 14.38 -32.13 15.43
CA LYS A 115 14.61 -32.91 16.66
C LYS A 115 13.96 -34.28 16.62
N GLY A 116 12.80 -34.43 15.96
CA GLY A 116 12.12 -35.70 15.79
C GLY A 116 12.81 -36.65 14.81
N ALA A 117 13.45 -36.13 13.77
CA ALA A 117 14.20 -36.92 12.79
C ALA A 117 15.60 -37.37 13.28
N ALA A 118 16.07 -36.83 14.41
CA ALA A 118 17.34 -37.17 15.02
C ALA A 118 17.23 -38.20 16.16
N ARG A 119 16.04 -38.79 16.35
CA ARG A 119 15.75 -39.87 17.30
C ARG A 119 15.37 -41.14 16.54
#